data_AF-A0A2K2VM15-F1
#
_entry.id   AF-A0A2K2VM15-F1
#
_cell.length_a   1.000
_cell.length_b   1.000
_cell.length_c   1.000
_cell.angle_alpha   90.00
_cell.angle_beta   90.00
_cell.angle_gamma   90.00
#
_symmetry.space_group_name_H-M   'P 1'
#
loop_
_entity.id
_entity.type
_entity.pdbx_description
1 polymer ?
#
loop_
_entity_poly.entity_id
_entity_poly.type
_entity_poly.pdbx_seq_one_letter_code
_entity_poly.pdbx_strand_id
1 'polypeptide(L)'
;MKYIIVSLLVASLLQIFLWLGNEHKFITPPDADNIIESLSYAPYKKGNKKEMLSDEEVLKDLILLNKFTNSVRLYSAEDSRKVMPIVKKLGMQAHLGIWLSGNEQDNEKEMAEAKSLISEYYDNLLSVIVGNEVLLREDL
;
A
#
# COMPACT_ATOMS: atom_id res chain seq x y z
N MET A 1 35.31 -55.75 2.47
CA MET A 1 34.69 -55.14 1.26
C MET A 1 33.19 -55.36 1.16
N LYS A 2 32.67 -56.60 1.20
CA LYS A 2 31.23 -56.89 1.05
C LYS A 2 30.32 -56.06 1.97
N TYR A 3 30.63 -55.98 3.27
CA TYR A 3 29.85 -55.21 4.24
C TYR A 3 29.92 -53.70 4.02
N ILE A 4 31.05 -53.19 3.53
CA ILE A 4 31.23 -51.76 3.22
C ILE A 4 30.33 -51.38 2.04
N ILE A 5 30.29 -52.21 0.99
CA ILE A 5 29.43 -51.99 -0.18
C ILE A 5 27.94 -52.05 0.21
N VAL A 6 27.56 -53.02 1.06
CA VAL A 6 26.17 -53.14 1.55
C VAL A 6 25.77 -51.93 2.39
N SER A 7 26.63 -51.48 3.32
CA SER A 7 26.34 -50.29 4.13
C SER A 7 26.21 -49.01 3.29
N LEU A 8 27.04 -48.85 2.25
CA LEU A 8 26.95 -47.72 1.33
C LEU A 8 25.65 -47.75 0.51
N LEU A 9 25.21 -48.93 0.07
CA LEU A 9 23.94 -49.12 -0.63
C LEU A 9 22.74 -48.80 0.26
N VAL A 10 22.76 -49.23 1.52
CA VAL A 10 21.68 -48.94 2.46
C VAL A 10 21.62 -47.45 2.78
N ALA A 11 22.78 -46.81 2.99
CA ALA A 11 22.85 -45.38 3.25
C ALA A 11 22.35 -44.53 2.06
N SER A 12 22.71 -44.90 0.83
CA SER A 12 22.26 -44.18 -0.38
C SER A 12 20.75 -44.36 -0.60
N LEU A 13 20.20 -45.55 -0.38
CA LEU A 13 18.76 -45.79 -0.46
C LEU A 13 17.98 -45.01 0.61
N LEU A 14 18.49 -44.95 1.84
CA LEU A 14 17.91 -44.12 2.91
C LEU A 14 17.93 -42.64 2.54
N GLN A 15 19.04 -42.14 1.98
CA GLN A 15 19.13 -40.75 1.56
C GLN A 15 18.15 -40.43 0.43
N ILE A 16 18.03 -41.31 -0.58
CA ILE A 16 17.06 -41.14 -1.67
C ILE A 16 15.64 -41.18 -1.13
N PHE A 17 15.33 -42.10 -0.21
CA PHE A 17 14.01 -42.19 0.42
C PHE A 17 13.64 -40.91 1.19
N LEU A 18 14.58 -40.38 1.97
CA LEU A 18 14.39 -39.11 2.70
C LEU A 18 14.27 -37.91 1.74
N TRP A 19 14.99 -37.93 0.62
CA TRP A 19 14.91 -36.86 -0.38
C TRP A 19 13.58 -36.87 -1.12
N LEU A 20 13.12 -38.04 -1.57
CA LEU A 20 11.80 -38.21 -2.21
C LEU A 20 10.63 -37.91 -1.25
N GLY A 21 10.78 -38.22 0.05
CA GLY A 21 9.79 -37.87 1.07
C GLY A 21 9.76 -36.37 1.43
N ASN A 22 10.76 -35.60 1.03
CA ASN A 22 10.88 -34.16 1.26
C ASN A 22 10.67 -33.32 -0.01
N GLU A 23 10.19 -33.91 -1.10
CA GLU A 23 9.84 -33.13 -2.29
C GLU A 23 8.67 -32.19 -1.99
N HIS A 24 9.04 -30.91 -1.85
CA HIS A 24 8.22 -29.73 -1.98
C HIS A 24 6.81 -29.85 -1.38
N LYS A 25 6.71 -29.60 -0.08
CA LYS A 25 5.53 -28.89 0.42
C LYS A 25 5.46 -27.57 -0.36
N PHE A 26 4.69 -27.53 -1.43
CA PHE A 26 4.24 -26.28 -2.01
C PHE A 26 3.47 -25.58 -0.91
N ILE A 27 4.15 -24.66 -0.21
CA ILE A 27 3.47 -23.64 0.56
C ILE A 27 2.89 -22.74 -0.51
N THR A 28 1.64 -23.01 -0.91
CA THR A 28 0.84 -21.97 -1.54
C THR A 28 0.91 -20.76 -0.61
N PRO A 29 1.18 -19.55 -1.12
CA PRO A 29 1.00 -18.36 -0.32
C PRO A 29 -0.34 -18.47 0.40
N PRO A 30 -0.44 -18.13 1.69
CA PRO A 30 -1.73 -18.08 2.38
C PRO A 30 -2.72 -17.30 1.51
N ASP A 31 -3.99 -17.70 1.54
CA ASP A 31 -5.06 -17.05 0.75
C ASP A 31 -4.84 -15.52 0.76
N ALA A 32 -4.63 -14.98 -0.44
CA ALA A 32 -4.09 -13.66 -0.69
C ALA A 32 -5.08 -12.51 -0.43
N ASP A 33 -6.19 -12.82 0.24
CA ASP A 33 -7.21 -11.84 0.56
C ASP A 33 -6.63 -10.88 1.61
N ASN A 34 -6.53 -9.60 1.24
CA ASN A 34 -5.95 -8.53 2.04
C ASN A 34 -4.44 -8.65 2.32
N ILE A 35 -3.62 -9.13 1.36
CA ILE A 35 -2.14 -9.07 1.50
C ILE A 35 -1.65 -7.64 1.71
N ILE A 36 -2.33 -6.65 1.14
CA ILE A 36 -1.87 -5.26 1.13
C ILE A 36 -2.68 -4.44 2.12
N GLU A 37 -2.03 -4.02 3.20
CA GLU A 37 -2.63 -3.17 4.24
C GLU A 37 -3.04 -1.79 3.70
N SER A 38 -2.21 -1.17 2.86
CA SER A 38 -2.50 0.11 2.23
C SER A 38 -1.68 0.32 0.96
N LEU A 39 -2.22 1.08 0.01
CA LEU A 39 -1.52 1.49 -1.21
C LEU A 39 -1.43 3.01 -1.33
N SER A 40 -0.27 3.52 -1.70
CA SER A 40 -0.12 4.92 -2.09
C SER A 40 -0.90 5.21 -3.36
N TYR A 41 -1.78 6.20 -3.31
CA TYR A 41 -2.62 6.61 -4.43
C TYR A 41 -2.46 8.10 -4.72
N ALA A 42 -2.36 8.44 -6.00
CA ALA A 42 -2.19 9.80 -6.47
C ALA A 42 -3.23 10.05 -7.59
N PRO A 43 -4.20 10.97 -7.42
CA PRO A 43 -5.34 11.12 -8.32
C PRO A 43 -5.00 11.96 -9.56
N TYR A 44 -3.91 11.64 -10.26
CA TYR A 44 -3.41 12.41 -11.39
C TYR A 44 -3.33 11.58 -12.68
N LYS A 45 -3.59 12.22 -13.81
CA LYS A 45 -3.43 11.61 -15.14
C LYS A 45 -1.96 11.31 -15.42
N LYS A 46 -1.73 10.26 -16.21
CA LYS A 46 -0.40 9.91 -16.71
C LYS A 46 0.15 11.03 -17.59
N GLY A 47 1.23 11.67 -17.15
CA GLY A 47 1.93 12.70 -17.92
C GLY A 47 2.79 13.59 -17.03
N ASN A 48 3.45 14.57 -17.66
CA ASN A 48 4.33 15.53 -16.95
C ASN A 48 3.56 16.72 -16.36
N LYS A 49 2.23 16.76 -16.50
CA LYS A 49 1.38 17.85 -15.98
C LYS A 49 0.62 17.36 -14.75
N LYS A 50 0.50 18.23 -13.75
CA LYS A 50 -0.34 18.00 -12.56
C LYS A 50 -1.81 18.19 -12.94
N GLU A 51 -2.36 17.26 -13.72
CA GLU A 51 -3.77 17.23 -14.11
C GLU A 51 -4.49 16.16 -13.28
N MET A 52 -5.46 16.58 -12.46
CA MET A 52 -6.25 15.64 -11.66
C MET A 52 -7.19 14.80 -12.53
N LEU A 53 -7.43 13.58 -12.08
CA LEU A 53 -8.43 12.68 -12.62
C LEU A 53 -9.86 13.24 -12.42
N SER A 54 -10.80 12.82 -13.26
CA SER A 54 -12.23 13.05 -13.01
C SER A 54 -12.72 12.20 -11.84
N ASP A 55 -13.90 12.52 -11.29
CA ASP A 55 -14.47 11.73 -10.18
C ASP A 55 -14.77 10.29 -10.62
N GLU A 56 -15.16 10.09 -11.89
CA GLU A 56 -15.39 8.77 -12.47
C GLU A 56 -14.09 7.98 -12.63
N GLU A 57 -13.00 8.64 -13.00
CA GLU A 57 -11.68 8.02 -13.11
C GLU A 57 -11.17 7.59 -11.73
N VAL A 58 -11.26 8.46 -10.72
CA VAL A 58 -10.90 8.11 -9.33
C VAL A 58 -11.77 6.97 -8.80
N LEU A 59 -13.07 6.98 -9.09
CA LEU A 59 -13.98 5.88 -8.72
C LEU A 59 -13.55 4.56 -9.34
N LYS A 60 -13.20 4.57 -10.63
CA LYS A 60 -12.73 3.38 -11.33
C LYS A 60 -11.44 2.84 -10.72
N ASP A 61 -10.49 3.72 -10.39
CA ASP A 61 -9.24 3.34 -9.76
C ASP A 61 -9.50 2.72 -8.37
N LEU A 62 -10.29 3.38 -7.53
CA LEU A 62 -10.56 2.89 -6.18
C LEU A 62 -11.37 1.58 -6.18
N ILE A 63 -12.29 1.37 -7.12
CA ILE A 63 -12.95 0.07 -7.30
C ILE A 63 -11.94 -1.03 -7.65
N LEU A 64 -10.91 -0.71 -8.44
CA LEU A 64 -9.85 -1.66 -8.77
C LEU A 64 -8.98 -1.95 -7.54
N LEU A 65 -8.58 -0.91 -6.79
CA LEU A 65 -7.76 -1.05 -5.58
C LEU A 65 -8.50 -1.79 -4.46
N ASN A 66 -9.81 -1.58 -4.31
CA ASN A 66 -10.64 -2.21 -3.28
C ASN A 66 -10.72 -3.74 -3.39
N LYS A 67 -10.21 -4.33 -4.48
CA LYS A 67 -10.05 -5.78 -4.64
C LYS A 67 -8.84 -6.33 -3.88
N PHE A 68 -7.91 -5.47 -3.49
CA PHE A 68 -6.61 -5.86 -2.94
C PHE A 68 -6.29 -5.21 -1.58
N THR A 69 -6.88 -4.05 -1.29
CA THR A 69 -6.69 -3.29 -0.06
C THR A 69 -7.97 -2.54 0.30
N ASN A 70 -8.24 -2.36 1.60
CA ASN A 70 -9.32 -1.49 2.08
C ASN A 70 -8.83 -0.07 2.43
N SER A 71 -7.54 0.23 2.26
CA SER A 71 -6.93 1.51 2.62
C SER A 71 -6.03 2.08 1.52
N VAL A 72 -6.02 3.40 1.40
CA VAL A 72 -5.09 4.14 0.54
C VAL A 72 -4.35 5.24 1.30
N ARG A 73 -3.12 5.55 0.89
CA ARG A 73 -2.37 6.72 1.35
C ARG A 73 -2.45 7.83 0.31
N LEU A 74 -2.82 9.03 0.76
CA LEU A 74 -2.87 10.26 -0.04
C LEU A 74 -1.75 11.20 0.42
N TYR A 75 -1.22 12.04 -0.48
CA TYR A 75 0.00 12.81 -0.20
C TYR A 75 -0.25 14.23 0.30
N SER A 76 -1.37 14.84 -0.07
CA SER A 76 -1.77 16.20 0.33
C SER A 76 -3.24 16.27 0.74
N ALA A 77 -3.64 17.39 1.35
CA ALA A 77 -5.03 17.68 1.60
C ALA A 77 -5.77 17.96 0.29
N GLU A 78 -5.10 18.52 -0.73
CA GLU A 78 -5.65 18.65 -2.09
C GLU A 78 -6.04 17.28 -2.68
N ASP A 79 -5.16 16.27 -2.58
CA ASP A 79 -5.45 14.89 -3.00
C ASP A 79 -6.63 14.32 -2.19
N SER A 80 -6.61 14.56 -0.88
CA SER A 80 -7.63 14.07 0.04
C SER A 80 -9.01 14.66 -0.24
N ARG A 81 -9.11 15.95 -0.53
CA ARG A 81 -10.36 16.59 -0.94
C ARG A 81 -10.96 15.91 -2.17
N LYS A 82 -10.12 15.53 -3.14
CA LYS A 82 -10.56 14.88 -4.37
C LYS A 82 -11.04 13.44 -4.14
N VAL A 83 -10.37 12.72 -3.25
CA VAL A 83 -10.50 11.25 -3.14
C VAL A 83 -11.45 10.82 -2.01
N MET A 84 -11.50 11.55 -0.89
CA MET A 84 -12.27 11.17 0.30
C MET A 84 -13.78 10.96 0.09
N PRO A 85 -14.49 11.72 -0.77
CA PRO A 85 -15.91 11.45 -1.07
C PRO A 85 -16.13 10.03 -1.61
N ILE A 86 -15.19 9.53 -2.42
CA ILE A 86 -15.27 8.22 -3.05
C ILE A 86 -14.81 7.13 -2.08
N VAL A 87 -13.74 7.37 -1.31
CA VAL A 87 -13.31 6.49 -0.21
C VAL A 87 -14.48 6.19 0.72
N LYS A 88 -15.19 7.24 1.17
CA LYS A 88 -16.38 7.12 2.01
C LYS A 88 -17.49 6.32 1.32
N LYS A 89 -17.75 6.59 0.05
CA LYS A 89 -18.77 5.89 -0.74
C LYS A 89 -18.49 4.38 -0.88
N LEU A 90 -17.22 4.00 -0.96
CA LEU A 90 -16.78 2.61 -1.11
C LEU A 90 -16.58 1.88 0.24
N GLY A 91 -16.74 2.58 1.38
CA GLY A 91 -16.47 2.02 2.70
C GLY A 91 -14.97 1.77 2.98
N MET A 92 -14.10 2.37 2.16
CA MET A 92 -12.65 2.30 2.33
C MET A 92 -12.19 3.27 3.42
N GLN A 93 -10.92 3.14 3.80
CA GLN A 93 -10.23 4.05 4.71
C GLN A 93 -9.06 4.75 4.00
N ALA A 94 -8.54 5.81 4.60
CA ALA A 94 -7.38 6.51 4.06
C ALA A 94 -6.41 7.02 5.14
N HIS A 95 -5.14 7.12 4.75
CA HIS A 95 -4.13 7.94 5.43
C HIS A 95 -4.07 9.31 4.75
N LEU A 96 -4.41 10.37 5.48
CA LEU A 96 -4.38 11.75 4.96
C LEU A 96 -2.97 12.30 5.06
N GLY A 97 -2.36 12.67 3.94
CA GLY A 97 -1.10 13.40 3.90
C GLY A 97 -1.31 14.91 3.96
N ILE A 98 -0.38 15.62 4.60
CA ILE A 98 -0.26 17.07 4.55
C ILE A 98 1.08 17.37 3.88
N TRP A 99 1.04 17.96 2.69
CA TRP A 99 2.25 18.27 1.94
C TRP A 99 2.80 19.62 2.39
N LEU A 100 3.92 19.60 3.12
CA LEU A 100 4.64 20.81 3.48
C LEU A 100 5.75 21.10 2.47
N SER A 101 6.03 22.38 2.26
CA SER A 101 7.06 22.92 1.36
C SER A 101 7.78 24.10 2.03
N GLY A 102 8.80 24.65 1.37
CA GLY A 102 9.43 25.91 1.83
C GLY A 102 8.56 27.17 1.74
N ASN A 103 7.33 27.08 1.19
CA ASN A 103 6.39 28.20 1.14
C ASN A 103 5.42 28.14 2.33
N GLU A 104 5.53 29.11 3.24
CA GLU A 104 4.69 29.19 4.45
C GLU A 104 3.20 29.37 4.12
N GLN A 105 2.85 30.17 3.10
CA GLN A 105 1.46 30.40 2.74
C GLN A 105 0.79 29.14 2.17
N ASP A 106 1.53 28.32 1.43
CA ASP A 106 1.00 27.06 0.92
C ASP A 106 0.86 26.01 2.04
N ASN A 107 1.78 26.01 3.01
CA ASN A 107 1.67 25.17 4.21
C ASN A 107 0.43 25.53 5.05
N GLU A 108 0.14 26.82 5.23
CA GLU A 108 -1.07 27.28 5.93
C GLU A 108 -2.35 26.82 5.24
N LYS A 109 -2.41 26.90 3.90
CA LYS A 109 -3.56 26.41 3.12
C LYS A 109 -3.74 24.90 3.29
N GLU A 110 -2.66 24.13 3.16
CA GLU A 110 -2.69 22.67 3.33
C GLU A 110 -3.13 22.27 4.74
N MET A 111 -2.65 22.98 5.77
CA MET A 111 -3.05 22.77 7.16
C MET A 111 -4.54 23.10 7.39
N ALA A 112 -5.03 24.20 6.83
CA ALA A 112 -6.44 24.59 6.95
C ALA A 112 -7.37 23.58 6.27
N GLU A 113 -6.97 23.13 5.08
CA GLU A 113 -7.67 22.11 4.31
C GLU A 113 -7.74 20.78 5.07
N ALA A 114 -6.60 20.31 5.58
CA ALA A 114 -6.52 19.07 6.34
C ALA A 114 -7.44 19.09 7.56
N LYS A 115 -7.51 20.20 8.30
CA LYS A 115 -8.42 20.34 9.45
C LYS A 115 -9.89 20.16 9.06
N SER A 116 -10.29 20.72 7.92
CA SER A 116 -11.66 20.57 7.40
C SER A 116 -11.94 19.10 7.05
N LEU A 117 -11.04 18.46 6.30
CA LEU A 117 -11.19 17.07 5.87
C LEU A 117 -11.19 16.08 7.03
N ILE A 118 -10.33 16.29 8.04
CA ILE A 118 -10.31 15.47 9.25
C ILE A 118 -11.65 15.57 9.98
N SER A 119 -12.23 16.76 10.06
CA SER A 119 -13.53 16.96 10.73
C SER A 119 -14.68 16.30 9.96
N GLU A 120 -14.63 16.34 8.62
CA GLU A 120 -15.69 15.79 7.76
C GLU A 120 -15.63 14.27 7.58
N TYR A 121 -14.42 13.70 7.56
CA TYR A 121 -14.17 12.30 7.21
C TYR A 121 -13.47 11.50 8.32
N TYR A 122 -13.55 11.93 9.58
CA TYR A 122 -12.88 11.28 10.72
C TYR A 122 -13.10 9.75 10.78
N ASP A 123 -14.32 9.27 10.51
CA ASP A 123 -14.65 7.83 10.52
C ASP A 123 -13.95 7.03 9.40
N ASN A 124 -13.48 7.71 8.36
CA ASN A 124 -12.80 7.12 7.20
C ASN A 124 -11.28 7.30 7.24
N LEU A 125 -10.73 7.93 8.29
CA LEU A 125 -9.30 8.20 8.41
C LEU A 125 -8.62 7.26 9.40
N LEU A 126 -7.54 6.62 8.95
CA LEU A 126 -6.66 5.80 9.79
C LEU A 126 -5.58 6.63 10.48
N SER A 127 -5.02 7.60 9.77
CA SER A 127 -3.99 8.49 10.31
C SER A 127 -3.85 9.78 9.50
N VAL A 128 -3.08 10.71 10.06
CA VAL A 128 -2.62 11.94 9.41
C VAL A 128 -1.09 11.92 9.37
N ILE A 129 -0.52 12.15 8.19
CA ILE A 129 0.93 12.14 7.93
C ILE A 129 1.35 13.57 7.58
N VAL A 130 2.16 14.20 8.45
CA VAL A 130 2.55 15.60 8.30
C VAL A 130 3.93 15.70 7.66
N GLY A 131 3.97 16.22 6.43
CA GLY A 131 5.19 16.30 5.64
C GLY A 131 5.55 14.97 4.96
N ASN A 132 6.19 15.07 3.80
CA ASN A 132 6.80 13.95 3.13
C ASN A 132 8.25 14.29 2.83
N GLU A 133 9.19 13.73 3.61
CA GLU A 133 10.63 13.91 3.40
C GLU A 133 11.09 15.39 3.46
N VAL A 134 10.38 16.23 4.21
CA VAL A 134 10.60 17.70 4.23
C VAL A 134 12.02 18.09 4.62
N LEU A 135 12.66 17.34 5.53
CA LEU A 135 14.06 17.55 5.92
C LEU A 135 15.04 17.10 4.83
N LEU A 136 14.71 16.04 4.09
CA LEU A 136 15.55 15.55 2.99
C LEU A 136 15.49 16.50 1.78
N ARG A 137 14.34 17.15 1.57
CA ARG A 137 14.15 18.15 0.52
C ARG A 137 14.63 19.55 0.91
N GLU A 138 15.06 19.73 2.15
CA GLU A 138 15.46 21.03 2.71
C GLU A 138 14.34 22.10 2.60
N ASP A 139 13.08 21.66 2.68
CA ASP A 139 11.92 22.55 2.68
C ASP A 139 11.75 23.27 4.02
N LEU A 140 12.15 22.62 5.12
CA LEU A 140 11.99 23.07 6.51
C LEU A 140 13.27 22.85 7.32
#